data_AF-A0A3D3T7B6-F1
#
_entry.id   AF-A0A3D3T7B6-F1
#
_cell.length_a   1.000
_cell.length_b   1.000
_cell.length_c   1.000
_cell.angle_alpha   90.00
_cell.angle_beta   90.00
_cell.angle_gamma   90.00
#
_symmetry.space_group_name_H-M   'P 1'
#
loop_
_entity.id
_entity.type
_entity.pdbx_description
1 polymer ?
#
loop_
_entity_poly.entity_id
_entity_poly.type
_entity_poly.pdbx_seq_one_letter_code
_entity_poly.pdbx_strand_id
1 'polypeptide(L)'
;MVHTLYVSVIRPSAAATLETQLARQAAGETIVAERTFAVVVKDYEQEACFILMLWASAIMAYKARRSLRERQLLSQPLLQLEEGSRILPDDARQLSRPLQALSPEQQSYLLPRALLTALQRFSSTRNIQDVSSA
;
A
#
# COMPACT_ATOMS: atom_id res chain seq x y z
N MET A 1 13.18 2.02 -16.61
CA MET A 1 14.11 2.25 -15.48
C MET A 1 14.91 0.99 -15.16
N VAL A 2 14.31 -0.11 -14.66
CA VAL A 2 15.05 -1.36 -14.38
C VAL A 2 15.77 -1.89 -15.62
N HIS A 3 15.06 -2.03 -16.74
CA HIS A 3 15.65 -2.46 -18.00
C HIS A 3 16.85 -1.60 -18.44
N THR A 4 16.69 -0.28 -18.33
CA THR A 4 17.75 0.68 -18.64
C THR A 4 19.00 0.43 -17.80
N LEU A 5 18.85 0.25 -16.48
CA LEU A 5 19.95 -0.07 -15.56
C LEU A 5 20.60 -1.42 -15.91
N TYR A 6 19.79 -2.40 -16.31
CA TYR A 6 20.26 -3.73 -16.71
C TYR A 6 21.15 -3.69 -17.96
N VAL A 7 20.71 -2.94 -18.98
CA VAL A 7 21.42 -2.84 -20.25
C VAL A 7 22.62 -1.90 -20.17
N SER A 8 22.53 -0.79 -19.43
CA SER A 8 23.61 0.22 -19.39
C SER A 8 24.70 -0.07 -18.38
N VAL A 9 24.40 -0.80 -17.28
CA VAL A 9 25.35 -1.02 -16.19
C VAL A 9 25.54 -2.50 -15.91
N ILE A 10 24.46 -3.22 -15.55
CA ILE A 10 24.59 -4.56 -14.95
C ILE A 10 25.20 -5.57 -15.93
N ARG A 11 24.64 -5.70 -17.14
CA ARG A 11 25.16 -6.67 -18.12
C ARG A 11 26.56 -6.32 -18.63
N PRO A 12 26.87 -5.06 -18.99
CA PRO A 12 28.23 -4.67 -19.35
C PRO A 12 29.25 -4.96 -18.25
N SER A 13 28.95 -4.61 -16.98
CA SER A 13 29.86 -4.88 -15.86
C SER A 13 30.05 -6.38 -15.60
N ALA A 14 28.99 -7.17 -15.72
CA ALA A 14 29.07 -8.62 -15.60
C ALA A 14 29.92 -9.23 -16.74
N ALA A 15 29.71 -8.78 -17.97
CA ALA A 15 30.47 -9.24 -19.14
C ALA A 15 31.97 -8.93 -18.99
N ALA A 16 32.33 -7.70 -18.60
CA ALA A 16 33.72 -7.31 -18.40
C ALA A 16 34.42 -8.15 -17.30
N THR A 17 33.69 -8.46 -16.22
CA THR A 17 34.20 -9.31 -15.13
C THR A 17 34.46 -10.74 -15.64
N LEU A 18 33.51 -11.30 -16.39
CA LEU A 18 33.62 -12.65 -16.93
C LEU A 18 34.71 -12.76 -18.01
N GLU A 19 34.83 -11.77 -18.89
CA GLU A 19 35.87 -11.72 -19.92
C GLU A 19 37.28 -11.69 -19.30
N THR A 20 37.47 -10.88 -18.26
CA THR A 20 38.75 -10.82 -17.52
C THR A 20 39.09 -12.16 -16.88
N GLN A 21 38.10 -12.86 -16.32
CA GLN A 21 38.29 -14.19 -15.75
C GLN A 21 38.62 -15.23 -16.84
N LEU A 22 37.91 -15.22 -17.97
CA LEU A 22 38.17 -16.12 -19.09
C LEU A 22 39.58 -15.94 -19.66
N ALA A 23 40.04 -14.69 -19.82
CA ALA A 23 41.38 -14.38 -20.32
C ALA A 23 42.49 -14.91 -19.38
N ARG A 24 42.33 -14.72 -18.07
CA ARG A 24 43.27 -15.24 -17.07
C ARG A 24 43.22 -16.78 -16.99
N GLN A 25 42.06 -17.41 -17.15
CA GLN A 25 41.93 -18.88 -17.18
C GLN A 25 42.66 -19.45 -18.39
N ALA A 26 42.52 -18.82 -19.56
CA ALA A 26 43.24 -19.21 -20.77
C ALA A 26 44.77 -19.06 -20.63
N ALA A 27 45.24 -18.14 -19.79
CA ALA A 27 46.65 -17.98 -19.45
C ALA A 27 47.18 -19.07 -18.48
N GLY A 28 46.33 -20.01 -18.05
CA GLY A 28 46.69 -21.11 -17.15
C GLY A 28 46.71 -20.74 -15.67
N GLU A 29 46.17 -19.59 -15.29
CA GLU A 29 46.04 -19.19 -13.89
C GLU A 29 44.94 -20.00 -13.18
N THR A 30 45.21 -20.44 -11.95
CA THR A 30 44.19 -21.05 -11.10
C THR A 30 43.23 -19.98 -10.57
N ILE A 31 42.06 -19.83 -11.21
CA ILE A 31 41.09 -18.79 -10.84
C ILE A 31 40.04 -19.31 -9.87
N VAL A 32 39.81 -18.54 -8.80
CA VAL A 32 38.58 -18.57 -8.01
C VAL A 32 37.56 -17.65 -8.70
N ALA A 33 36.44 -18.20 -9.18
CA ALA A 33 35.43 -17.43 -9.90
C ALA A 33 34.90 -16.27 -9.03
N GLU A 34 35.18 -15.04 -9.43
CA GLU A 34 34.74 -13.84 -8.71
C GLU A 34 33.26 -13.60 -8.98
N ARG A 35 32.43 -13.73 -7.95
CA ARG A 35 30.98 -13.51 -8.02
C ARG A 35 30.68 -12.08 -7.59
N THR A 36 30.87 -11.14 -8.52
CA THR A 36 30.43 -9.75 -8.29
C THR A 36 28.91 -9.66 -8.30
N PHE A 37 28.35 -8.63 -7.67
CA PHE A 37 26.90 -8.43 -7.65
C PHE A 37 26.30 -8.43 -9.05
N ALA A 38 26.93 -7.72 -9.99
CA ALA A 38 26.49 -7.68 -11.39
C ALA A 38 26.46 -9.06 -12.03
N VAL A 39 27.45 -9.91 -11.79
CA VAL A 39 27.49 -11.29 -12.31
C VAL A 39 26.36 -12.15 -11.73
N VAL A 40 26.02 -11.96 -10.46
CA VAL A 40 24.93 -12.69 -9.79
C VAL A 40 23.56 -12.30 -10.31
N VAL A 41 23.33 -11.01 -10.61
CA VAL A 41 22.01 -10.50 -10.99
C VAL A 41 21.79 -10.30 -12.49
N LYS A 42 22.78 -10.60 -13.35
CA LYS A 42 22.75 -10.29 -14.80
C LYS A 42 21.62 -10.95 -15.59
N ASP A 43 21.11 -12.07 -15.10
CA ASP A 43 20.19 -12.94 -15.85
C ASP A 43 18.80 -12.28 -16.00
N TYR A 44 18.13 -12.61 -17.10
CA TYR A 44 16.81 -12.05 -17.43
C TYR A 44 15.74 -12.37 -16.37
N GLU A 45 15.86 -13.52 -15.69
CA GLU A 45 14.96 -13.90 -14.59
C GLU A 45 15.02 -12.89 -13.45
N GLN A 46 16.22 -12.42 -13.10
CA GLN A 46 16.41 -11.43 -12.03
C GLN A 46 15.88 -10.06 -12.44
N GLU A 47 16.09 -9.66 -13.71
CA GLU A 47 15.50 -8.43 -14.25
C GLU A 47 13.96 -8.44 -14.11
N ALA A 48 13.32 -9.52 -14.56
CA ALA A 48 11.88 -9.70 -14.44
C ALA A 48 11.43 -9.71 -12.97
N CYS A 49 12.18 -10.40 -12.10
CA CYS A 49 11.91 -10.45 -10.67
C CYS A 49 11.91 -9.05 -10.05
N PHE A 50 12.92 -8.22 -10.33
CA PHE A 50 12.98 -6.85 -9.81
C PHE A 50 11.86 -5.96 -10.35
N ILE A 51 11.50 -6.10 -11.63
CA ILE A 51 10.35 -5.38 -12.20
C ILE A 51 9.08 -5.72 -11.43
N LEU A 52 8.79 -7.01 -11.27
CA LEU A 52 7.58 -7.49 -10.57
C LEU A 52 7.61 -7.11 -9.09
N MET A 53 8.76 -7.22 -8.43
CA MET A 53 8.94 -6.83 -7.03
C MET A 53 8.64 -5.35 -6.82
N LEU A 54 9.16 -4.47 -7.69
CA LEU A 54 8.90 -3.02 -7.59
C LEU A 54 7.42 -2.70 -7.83
N TRP A 55 6.78 -3.34 -8.80
CA TRP A 55 5.35 -3.19 -9.06
C TRP A 55 4.49 -3.67 -7.89
N ALA A 56 4.74 -4.89 -7.40
CA ALA A 56 4.03 -5.45 -6.26
C ALA A 56 4.22 -4.58 -5.01
N SER A 57 5.46 -4.13 -4.76
CA SER A 57 5.78 -3.24 -3.64
C SER A 57 5.06 -1.89 -3.76
N ALA A 58 4.99 -1.30 -4.96
CA ALA A 58 4.26 -0.06 -5.18
C ALA A 58 2.75 -0.22 -4.90
N ILE A 59 2.14 -1.31 -5.37
CA ILE A 59 0.72 -1.60 -5.11
C ILE A 59 0.47 -1.83 -3.62
N MET A 60 1.32 -2.63 -2.96
CA MET A 60 1.20 -2.90 -1.53
C MET A 60 1.42 -1.63 -0.70
N ALA A 61 2.43 -0.81 -1.02
CA ALA A 61 2.69 0.44 -0.33
C ALA A 61 1.53 1.44 -0.49
N TYR A 62 0.93 1.53 -1.69
CA TYR A 62 -0.26 2.35 -1.91
C TYR A 62 -1.44 1.89 -1.04
N LYS A 63 -1.74 0.59 -1.02
CA LYS A 63 -2.81 0.02 -0.18
C LYS A 63 -2.51 0.21 1.31
N ALA A 64 -1.27 0.02 1.74
CA ALA A 64 -0.84 0.21 3.13
C ALA A 64 -1.04 1.66 3.57
N ARG A 65 -0.63 2.64 2.75
CA ARG A 65 -0.84 4.07 3.05
C ARG A 65 -2.33 4.41 3.19
N ARG A 66 -3.18 3.89 2.31
CA ARG A 66 -4.64 4.06 2.41
C ARG A 66 -5.19 3.46 3.71
N SER A 67 -4.79 2.24 4.04
CA SER A 67 -5.21 1.56 5.28
C SER A 67 -4.75 2.29 6.53
N LEU A 68 -3.54 2.86 6.54
CA LEU A 68 -3.04 3.66 7.65
C LEU A 68 -3.83 4.96 7.83
N ARG A 69 -4.16 5.67 6.74
CA ARG A 69 -5.02 6.87 6.79
C ARG A 69 -6.41 6.55 7.32
N GLU A 70 -7.00 5.45 6.88
CA GLU A 70 -8.30 4.98 7.37
C GLU A 70 -8.25 4.63 8.86
N ARG A 71 -7.18 3.97 9.30
CA ARG A 71 -6.95 3.69 10.73
C ARG A 71 -6.79 4.95 11.57
N GLN A 72 -6.12 5.98 11.06
CA GLN A 72 -6.00 7.26 11.76
C GLN A 72 -7.36 7.92 11.98
N LEU A 73 -8.35 7.65 11.12
CA LEU A 73 -9.70 8.19 11.29
C LEU A 73 -10.44 7.57 12.48
N LEU A 74 -10.11 6.33 12.87
CA LEU A 74 -10.67 5.69 14.08
C LEU A 74 -10.26 6.40 15.37
N SER A 75 -9.09 7.07 15.37
CA SER A 75 -8.60 7.83 16.53
C SER A 75 -9.12 9.27 16.56
N GLN A 76 -9.86 9.73 15.54
CA GLN A 76 -10.40 11.08 15.52
C GLN A 76 -11.80 11.11 16.15
N PRO A 77 -12.13 12.16 16.92
CA PRO A 77 -13.48 12.36 17.44
C PRO A 77 -14.41 12.79 16.28
N LEU A 78 -14.87 11.81 15.50
CA LEU A 78 -15.78 12.04 14.37
C LEU A 78 -17.16 12.56 14.81
N LEU A 79 -17.58 12.14 16.01
CA LEU A 79 -18.83 12.56 16.64
C LEU A 79 -18.49 13.24 17.95
N GLN A 80 -19.11 14.41 18.18
CA GLN A 80 -19.00 15.13 19.45
C GLN A 80 -20.09 14.59 20.38
N LEU A 81 -19.76 13.53 21.11
CA LEU A 81 -20.65 12.88 22.07
C LEU A 81 -19.99 12.88 23.44
N GLU A 82 -20.74 13.26 24.47
CA GLU A 82 -20.33 12.99 25.85
C GLU A 82 -20.53 11.51 26.16
N GLU A 83 -19.60 10.92 26.92
CA GLU A 83 -19.68 9.52 27.28
C GLU A 83 -20.94 9.26 28.13
N GLY A 84 -21.73 8.25 27.76
CA GLY A 84 -23.03 7.98 28.38
C GLY A 84 -24.20 8.82 27.85
N SER A 85 -23.99 9.67 26.84
CA SER A 85 -25.08 10.40 26.18
C SER A 85 -26.03 9.44 25.43
N ARG A 86 -27.33 9.69 25.55
CA ARG A 86 -28.36 8.94 24.83
C ARG A 86 -28.58 9.57 23.46
N ILE A 87 -28.32 8.82 22.40
CA ILE A 87 -28.57 9.27 21.02
C ILE A 87 -30.06 9.08 20.69
N LEU A 88 -30.77 10.16 20.38
CA LEU A 88 -32.15 10.12 19.91
C LEU A 88 -32.21 10.11 18.37
N PRO A 89 -33.29 9.60 17.76
CA PRO A 89 -33.45 9.64 16.30
C PRO A 89 -33.41 11.05 15.72
N ASP A 90 -33.85 12.05 16.48
CA ASP A 90 -33.84 13.45 16.07
C ASP A 90 -32.41 14.03 16.02
N ASP A 91 -31.49 13.52 16.85
CA ASP A 91 -30.08 13.93 16.89
C ASP A 91 -29.29 13.37 15.69
N ALA A 92 -29.77 12.28 15.07
CA ALA A 92 -29.03 11.55 14.04
C ALA A 92 -28.69 12.41 12.81
N ARG A 93 -29.53 13.39 12.46
CA ARG A 93 -29.24 14.34 11.37
C ARG A 93 -28.14 15.33 11.73
N GLN A 94 -28.04 15.73 13.00
CA GLN A 94 -27.00 16.63 13.46
C GLN A 94 -25.66 15.88 13.55
N LEU A 95 -25.69 14.65 14.08
CA LEU A 95 -24.52 13.78 14.20
C LEU A 95 -23.94 13.36 12.84
N SER A 96 -24.73 13.35 11.77
CA SER A 96 -24.22 13.05 10.43
C SER A 96 -23.50 14.23 9.75
N ARG A 97 -23.69 15.48 10.20
CA ARG A 97 -23.07 16.66 9.56
C ARG A 97 -21.54 16.64 9.56
N PRO A 98 -20.85 16.35 10.68
CA PRO A 98 -19.38 16.25 10.68
C PRO A 98 -18.88 15.18 9.70
N LEU A 99 -19.60 14.06 9.59
CA LEU A 99 -19.27 12.97 8.67
C LEU A 99 -19.45 13.38 7.20
N GLN A 100 -20.51 14.16 6.89
CA GLN A 100 -20.76 14.71 5.55
C GLN A 100 -19.77 15.83 5.17
N ALA A 101 -19.15 16.48 6.15
CA ALA A 101 -18.15 17.52 5.94
C ALA A 101 -16.72 16.97 5.69
N LEU A 102 -16.50 15.66 5.87
CA LEU A 102 -15.23 15.01 5.54
C LEU A 102 -14.93 15.10 4.04
N SER A 103 -13.67 14.97 3.64
CA SER A 103 -13.32 14.91 2.22
C SER A 103 -13.97 13.70 1.53
N PRO A 104 -14.21 13.74 0.20
CA PRO A 104 -14.79 12.60 -0.53
C PRO A 104 -14.00 11.30 -0.36
N GLU A 105 -12.68 11.38 -0.25
CA GLU A 105 -11.83 10.21 0.02
C GLU A 105 -12.14 9.61 1.41
N GLN A 106 -12.21 10.44 2.45
CA GLN A 106 -12.50 9.99 3.82
C GLN A 106 -13.93 9.48 3.98
N GLN A 107 -14.92 10.09 3.30
CA GLN A 107 -16.29 9.59 3.30
C GLN A 107 -16.40 8.17 2.71
N SER A 108 -15.48 7.80 1.81
CA SER A 108 -15.42 6.45 1.24
C SER A 108 -14.82 5.39 2.18
N TYR A 109 -14.22 5.80 3.30
CA TYR A 109 -13.69 4.88 4.30
C TYR A 109 -14.83 4.13 5.01
N LEU A 110 -14.52 2.95 5.54
CA LEU A 110 -15.49 2.05 6.14
C LEU A 110 -16.25 2.71 7.29
N LEU A 111 -15.53 3.37 8.21
CA LEU A 111 -16.10 3.93 9.42
C LEU A 111 -17.11 5.07 9.15
N PRO A 112 -16.77 6.15 8.42
CA PRO A 112 -17.74 7.19 8.08
C PRO A 112 -18.93 6.66 7.30
N ARG A 113 -18.70 5.74 6.34
CA ARG A 113 -19.77 5.17 5.53
C ARG A 113 -20.74 4.37 6.39
N ALA A 114 -20.23 3.49 7.26
CA ALA A 114 -21.03 2.70 8.17
C ALA A 114 -21.82 3.60 9.14
N LEU A 115 -21.18 4.61 9.73
CA LEU A 115 -21.84 5.56 10.63
C LEU A 115 -22.92 6.40 9.92
N LEU A 116 -22.65 6.88 8.71
CA LEU A 116 -23.62 7.64 7.91
C LEU A 116 -24.85 6.78 7.58
N THR A 117 -24.65 5.54 7.12
CA THR A 117 -25.75 4.61 6.82
C THR A 117 -26.54 4.27 8.09
N ALA A 118 -25.85 4.00 9.20
CA ALA A 118 -26.44 3.72 10.50
C ALA A 118 -27.31 4.88 11.01
N LEU A 119 -26.77 6.11 11.03
CA LEU A 119 -27.50 7.30 11.47
C LEU A 119 -28.68 7.62 10.55
N GLN A 120 -28.53 7.45 9.24
CA GLN A 120 -29.62 7.66 8.30
C GLN A 120 -30.77 6.68 8.53
N ARG A 121 -30.48 5.38 8.71
CA ARG A 121 -31.50 4.37 9.03
C ARG A 121 -32.13 4.60 10.40
N PHE A 122 -31.33 4.91 11.42
CA PHE A 122 -31.86 5.22 12.75
C PHE A 122 -32.81 6.43 12.73
N SER A 123 -32.48 7.47 11.96
CA SER A 123 -33.32 8.65 11.81
C SER A 123 -34.68 8.35 11.14
N SER A 124 -34.72 7.37 10.23
CA SER A 124 -35.93 7.03 9.48
C SER A 124 -36.80 5.99 10.18
N THR A 125 -36.19 4.97 10.79
CA THR A 125 -36.94 3.87 11.42
C THR A 125 -37.21 4.12 12.90
N ARG A 126 -36.44 5.02 13.54
CA ARG A 126 -36.45 5.25 15.00
C ARG A 126 -36.21 3.98 15.82
N ASN A 127 -35.63 2.95 15.20
CA ASN A 127 -35.43 1.64 15.78
C ASN A 127 -33.96 1.25 15.71
N ILE A 128 -33.38 0.96 16.88
CA ILE A 128 -31.98 0.58 17.01
C ILE A 128 -31.67 -0.78 16.34
N GLN A 129 -32.65 -1.69 16.27
CA GLN A 129 -32.46 -3.01 15.65
C GLN A 129 -32.24 -2.90 14.14
N ASP A 130 -32.86 -1.92 13.49
CA ASP A 130 -32.71 -1.70 12.06
C ASP A 130 -31.32 -1.16 11.68
N VAL A 131 -30.59 -0.62 12.67
CA VAL A 131 -29.21 -0.13 12.51
C VAL A 131 -28.22 -1.29 12.35
N SER A 132 -28.45 -2.43 13.01
CA SER A 132 -27.55 -3.59 12.95
C SER A 132 -27.54 -4.29 11.59
N SER A 133 -28.49 -3.99 10.72
CA SER A 133 -28.58 -4.57 9.36
C SER A 133 -27.99 -3.65 8.28
N ALA A 134 -27.30 -2.58 8.68
CA ALA A 134 -26.68 -1.57 7.83
C ALA A 134 -25.28 -1.96 7.36
#